data_AF-A0AAN8Z0D6-F1
#
_entry.id   AF-A0AAN8Z0D6-F1
#
_cell.length_a   1.000
_cell.length_b   1.000
_cell.length_c   1.000
_cell.angle_alpha   90.00
_cell.angle_beta   90.00
_cell.angle_gamma   90.00
#
_symmetry.space_group_name_H-M   'P 1'
#
loop_
_entity.id
_entity.type
_entity.pdbx_description
1 polymer ?
#
loop_
_entity_poly.entity_id
_entity_poly.type
_entity_poly.pdbx_seq_one_letter_code
_entity_poly.pdbx_strand_id
1 'polypeptide(L)'
;MTFYVLKRPGVDDFLEILRENFEVIVFTARLRGYASLVLDRLDEKSVISHQLYRDSCREIDGRSVKDLGNLGRDLKSLRRLPFIPTPSF
;
A
#
# COMPACT_ATOMS: atom_id res chain seq x y z
N MET A 1 5.00 -21.39 -9.12
CA MET A 1 3.89 -20.47 -9.46
C MET A 1 4.51 -19.19 -10.00
N THR A 2 4.37 -18.91 -11.29
CA THR A 2 4.87 -17.67 -11.92
C THR A 2 3.71 -16.71 -12.10
N PHE A 3 3.92 -15.44 -11.75
CA PHE A 3 2.93 -14.37 -11.88
C PHE A 3 3.59 -13.14 -12.50
N TYR A 4 2.81 -12.41 -13.30
CA TYR A 4 3.28 -11.22 -14.00
C TYR A 4 2.73 -9.97 -13.30
N VAL A 5 3.61 -9.03 -13.01
CA VAL A 5 3.27 -7.78 -12.33
C VAL A 5 3.76 -6.63 -13.19
N LEU A 6 2.85 -5.73 -13.53
CA LEU A 6 3.20 -4.50 -14.22
C LEU A 6 3.44 -3.40 -13.19
N LYS A 7 4.65 -2.85 -13.20
CA LYS A 7 5.01 -1.70 -12.38
C LYS A 7 4.47 -0.43 -13.03
N ARG A 8 3.81 0.42 -12.25
CA ARG A 8 3.33 1.73 -12.75
C ARG A 8 4.54 2.62 -13.04
N PRO A 9 4.61 3.28 -14.22
CA PRO A 9 5.68 4.23 -14.51
C PRO A 9 5.79 5.32 -13.45
N GLY A 10 7.02 5.65 -13.04
CA GLY A 10 7.31 6.68 -12.03
C GLY A 10 7.06 6.27 -10.57
N VAL A 11 6.74 5.00 -10.29
CA VAL A 11 6.52 4.55 -8.90
C VAL A 11 7.78 4.62 -8.05
N ASP A 12 8.96 4.34 -8.63
CA ASP A 12 10.21 4.36 -7.88
C ASP A 12 10.58 5.80 -7.48
N ASP A 13 10.49 6.74 -8.43
CA ASP A 13 10.71 8.17 -8.19
C ASP A 13 9.70 8.71 -7.15
N PHE A 14 8.45 8.27 -7.25
CA PHE A 14 7.41 8.63 -6.29
C PHE A 14 7.73 8.14 -4.88
N LEU A 15 8.18 6.88 -4.73
CA LEU A 15 8.61 6.35 -3.44
C LEU A 15 9.82 7.11 -2.89
N GLU A 16 10.78 7.48 -3.74
CA GLU A 16 11.95 8.25 -3.31
C GLU A 16 11.57 9.63 -2.77
N ILE A 17 10.66 10.35 -3.45
CA ILE A 17 10.16 11.65 -2.98
C ILE A 17 9.42 11.51 -1.65
N LEU A 18 8.66 10.43 -1.46
CA LEU A 18 7.93 10.18 -0.22
C LEU A 18 8.86 9.86 0.94
N ARG A 19 9.96 9.14 0.70
CA ARG A 19 10.93 8.71 1.71
C ARG A 19 11.42 9.85 2.61
N GLU A 20 11.62 11.03 2.04
CA GLU A 20 12.18 12.17 2.77
C GLU A 20 11.18 12.87 3.69
N ASN A 21 9.88 12.75 3.40
CA ASN A 21 8.85 13.61 4.00
C ASN A 21 7.73 12.83 4.71
N PHE A 22 7.61 11.52 4.45
CA PHE A 22 6.47 10.73 4.89
C PHE A 22 6.88 9.35 5.42
N GLU A 23 6.17 8.89 6.44
CA GLU A 23 6.10 7.48 6.80
C GLU A 23 5.20 6.77 5.78
N VAL A 24 5.76 5.88 4.96
CA VAL A 24 5.03 5.21 3.88
C VAL A 24 4.41 3.92 4.40
N ILE A 25 3.07 3.86 4.38
CA ILE A 25 2.31 2.67 4.76
C ILE A 25 1.57 2.13 3.54
N VAL A 26 1.83 0.88 3.17
CA VAL A 26 1.08 0.21 2.11
C VAL A 26 -0.04 -0.62 2.72
N PHE A 27 -1.28 -0.26 2.39
CA PHE A 27 -2.47 -0.99 2.82
C PHE A 27 -3.17 -1.63 1.62
N THR A 28 -3.05 -2.95 1.47
CA THR A 28 -3.69 -3.74 0.40
C THR A 28 -4.86 -4.57 0.90
N ALA A 29 -5.88 -4.78 0.05
CA ALA A 29 -7.02 -5.66 0.36
C ALA A 29 -6.74 -7.15 0.03
N ARG A 30 -5.52 -7.46 -0.43
CA ARG A 30 -5.09 -8.82 -0.74
C ARG A 30 -4.50 -9.52 0.49
N LEU A 31 -4.45 -10.85 0.44
CA LEU A 31 -3.75 -11.65 1.44
C LEU A 31 -2.23 -11.43 1.34
N ARG A 32 -1.53 -11.57 2.47
CA ARG A 32 -0.10 -11.33 2.61
C ARG A 32 0.74 -12.08 1.56
N GLY A 33 0.46 -13.36 1.31
CA GLY A 33 1.32 -14.25 0.52
C GLY A 33 1.91 -13.64 -0.77
N TYR A 34 1.09 -13.41 -1.80
CA TYR A 34 1.57 -12.81 -3.04
C TYR A 34 1.94 -11.32 -2.87
N ALA A 35 1.18 -10.58 -2.07
CA ALA A 35 1.35 -9.14 -1.96
C ALA A 35 2.69 -8.75 -1.34
N SER A 36 3.17 -9.49 -0.32
CA SER A 36 4.49 -9.24 0.27
C SER A 36 5.60 -9.46 -0.74
N LEU A 37 5.56 -10.56 -1.51
CA LEU A 37 6.57 -10.83 -2.54
C LEU A 37 6.68 -9.71 -3.59
N VAL A 38 5.55 -9.10 -3.95
CA VAL A 38 5.54 -7.95 -4.88
C VAL A 38 6.11 -6.70 -4.21
N LEU A 39 5.72 -6.41 -2.97
CA LEU A 39 6.17 -5.23 -2.25
C LEU A 39 7.65 -5.30 -1.91
N ASP A 40 8.14 -6.46 -1.48
CA ASP A 40 9.55 -6.70 -1.16
C ASP A 40 10.44 -6.52 -2.41
N ARG A 41 9.91 -6.83 -3.59
CA ARG A 41 10.62 -6.61 -4.87
C ARG A 41 10.43 -5.20 -5.44
N LEU A 42 9.37 -4.51 -5.06
CA LEU A 42 9.15 -3.11 -5.43
C LEU A 42 10.00 -2.17 -4.57
N ASP A 43 10.16 -2.49 -3.28
CA ASP A 43 10.77 -1.63 -2.27
C ASP A 43 12.21 -2.02 -1.94
N GLU A 44 13.08 -1.98 -2.94
CA GLU A 44 14.50 -2.32 -2.80
C GLU A 44 15.24 -1.39 -1.82
N LYS A 45 14.70 -0.18 -1.59
CA LYS A 45 15.30 0.85 -0.71
C LYS A 45 14.69 0.92 0.69
N SER A 46 13.77 0.00 1.02
CA SER A 46 13.08 -0.03 2.33
C SER A 46 12.40 1.29 2.70
N VAL A 47 11.73 1.90 1.71
CA VAL A 47 10.91 3.12 1.87
C VAL A 47 9.62 2.81 2.62
N ILE A 48 9.03 1.63 2.41
CA ILE A 48 7.77 1.23 3.03
C ILE A 48 8.02 0.84 4.49
N SER A 49 7.51 1.66 5.41
CA SER A 49 7.65 1.45 6.85
C SER A 49 6.75 0.32 7.36
N HIS A 50 5.53 0.24 6.84
CA HIS A 50 4.54 -0.76 7.27
C HIS A 50 3.73 -1.33 6.11
N GLN A 51 3.50 -2.65 6.14
CA GLN A 51 2.68 -3.38 5.17
C GLN A 51 1.44 -3.96 5.88
N LEU A 52 0.26 -3.51 5.48
CA LEU A 52 -1.04 -3.93 6.00
C LEU A 52 -1.82 -4.66 4.91
N TYR A 53 -2.42 -5.79 5.27
CA TYR A 53 -3.11 -6.68 4.33
C TYR A 53 -4.57 -6.87 4.74
N ARG A 54 -5.25 -7.81 4.08
CA ARG A 54 -6.66 -8.12 4.35
C ARG A 54 -6.94 -8.51 5.81
N ASP A 55 -5.99 -9.14 6.48
CA ASP A 55 -6.06 -9.48 7.91
C ASP A 55 -6.15 -8.24 8.81
N SER A 56 -5.70 -7.09 8.32
CA SER A 56 -5.75 -5.79 9.00
C SER A 56 -7.01 -4.99 8.64
N CYS A 57 -7.84 -5.47 7.71
CA CYS A 57 -9.12 -4.84 7.38
C CYS A 57 -10.19 -5.22 8.41
N ARG A 58 -11.10 -4.30 8.67
CA ARG A 58 -12.30 -4.56 9.47
C ARG A 58 -13.47 -4.87 8.54
N GLU A 59 -14.28 -5.86 8.87
CA GLU A 59 -15.56 -6.05 8.19
C GLU A 59 -16.65 -5.22 8.86
N ILE A 60 -17.30 -4.37 8.08
CA ILE A 60 -18.45 -3.55 8.49
C ILE A 60 -19.54 -3.80 7.44
N ASP A 61 -20.70 -4.31 7.87
CA ASP A 61 -21.84 -4.64 7.00
C ASP A 61 -21.48 -5.54 5.81
N GLY A 62 -20.62 -6.54 6.03
CA GLY A 62 -20.14 -7.46 4.99
C GLY A 62 -19.18 -6.83 3.98
N ARG A 63 -18.70 -5.60 4.24
CA ARG A 63 -17.70 -4.91 3.41
C ARG A 63 -16.38 -4.85 4.16
N SER A 64 -15.30 -5.16 3.45
CA SER A 64 -13.95 -5.01 3.97
C SER A 64 -13.52 -3.53 3.91
N VAL A 65 -13.38 -2.92 5.08
CA VAL A 65 -13.01 -1.51 5.24
C VAL A 65 -11.57 -1.42 5.75
N LYS A 66 -10.78 -0.56 5.10
CA LYS A 66 -9.46 -0.14 5.58
C LYS A 66 -9.66 0.91 6.66
N ASP A 67 -9.79 0.44 7.90
CA ASP A 67 -9.91 1.31 9.06
C ASP A 67 -8.56 1.96 9.36
N LEU A 68 -8.51 3.28 9.28
CA LEU A 68 -7.30 4.06 9.54
C LEU A 68 -7.21 4.51 11.01
N GLY A 69 -8.29 4.43 11.78
CA GLY A 69 -8.32 4.85 13.18
C GLY A 69 -7.45 3.98 14.08
N ASN A 70 -7.25 2.72 13.71
CA ASN A 70 -6.45 1.76 14.45
C ASN A 70 -4.94 1.81 14.14
N LEU A 71 -4.49 2.76 13.31
CA LEU A 71 -3.07 2.94 12.99
C LEU A 71 -2.25 3.56 14.15
N GLY A 72 -2.92 4.08 15.19
CA GLY A 72 -2.24 4.80 16.27
C GLY A 72 -1.52 6.06 15.81
N ARG A 73 -2.03 6.69 14.73
CA ARG A 73 -1.54 7.95 14.15
C ARG A 73 -2.69 8.96 14.15
N ASP A 74 -2.36 10.24 14.26
CA ASP A 74 -3.38 11.29 14.13
C ASP A 74 -3.94 11.30 12.70
N LEU A 75 -5.25 11.10 12.57
CA LEU A 75 -5.96 11.05 11.29
C LEU A 75 -5.80 12.36 10.49
N LYS A 76 -5.58 13.50 11.17
CA LYS A 76 -5.35 14.80 10.50
C LYS A 76 -4.01 14.86 9.76
N SER A 77 -3.03 14.10 10.25
CA SER A 77 -1.69 13.99 9.64
C SER A 77 -1.62 12.95 8.52
N LEU A 78 -2.65 12.11 8.39
CA LEU A 78 -2.67 11.01 7.44
C LEU A 78 -3.17 11.49 6.07
N ARG A 79 -2.34 11.33 5.04
CA ARG A 79 -2.73 11.58 3.65
C ARG A 79 -3.03 10.27 2.93
N ARG A 80 -4.30 10.03 2.63
CA ARG A 80 -4.72 8.89 1.80
C ARG A 80 -4.53 9.23 0.32
N LEU A 81 -3.75 8.42 -0.38
CA LEU A 81 -3.66 8.49 -1.84
C LEU A 81 -4.80 7.68 -2.46
N PRO A 82 -5.64 8.28 -3.32
CA PRO A 82 -6.72 7.56 -3.98
C PRO A 82 -6.14 6.54 -4.97
N PHE A 83 -6.89 5.47 -5.21
CA PHE A 83 -6.61 4.60 -6.35
C PHE A 83 -6.85 5.41 -7.63
N ILE A 84 -5.78 5.75 -8.33
CA ILE A 84 -5.87 6.34 -9.67
C ILE A 84 -5.87 5.18 -10.66
N PRO A 85 -7.01 4.86 -11.31
CA PRO A 85 -7.04 3.82 -12.32
C PRO A 85 -6.02 4.16 -13.41
N THR A 86 -5.14 3.21 -13.72
CA THR A 86 -4.34 3.31 -14.93
C THR A 86 -5.29 3.19 -16.12
N PRO A 87 -5.18 4.05 -17.16
CA PRO A 87 -5.94 3.84 -18.38
C PRO A 87 -5.61 2.44 -18.88
N SER A 88 -6.65 1.62 -19.04
CA SER A 88 -6.53 0.30 -19.67
C SER A 88 -6.02 0.54 -21.09
N PHE A 89 -4.86 -0.04 -21.42
CA PHE A 89 -4.46 -0.19 -22.81
C PHE A 89 -5.34 -1.23 -23.49
#